data_AF-A0A151K1Y9-F1
#
_entry.id   AF-A0A151K1Y9-F1
#
_cell.length_a   1.000
_cell.length_b   1.000
_cell.length_c   1.000
_cell.angle_alpha   90.00
_cell.angle_beta   90.00
_cell.angle_gamma   90.00
#
_symmetry.space_group_name_H-M   'P 1'
#
loop_
_entity.id
_entity.type
_entity.pdbx_description
1 polymer ?
#
loop_
_entity_poly.entity_id
_entity_poly.type
_entity_poly.pdbx_seq_one_letter_code
_entity_poly.pdbx_strand_id
1 'polypeptide(L)'
;MPYFLYIDDVEINNPLGSHSKVHSICNIYYSFPCFPMDESKLENVFLAAVIKSIDVKNHGNDKCFESLINELKYLEVNGIDIKMDDNSTLRIHFILGLVLGDNLGLNSFLDFNKSFSSNSYCRLCKVEKVDCQKLTTENKELMRTIINYDNDLKINNSQNTGIKNKSLLNDLPSFHVVENYYADVMHDIFEGVCHYVLCHAITYFIMKIKYFDLEMLNLRKQNFEYGPKDIENISVWNFLINFIEIIDILLCYEINEMNIILLEYKIKKNNNDYVQLFNDTLKPKFHNLIHYPTIIRQCGPLRKLWCFKYEAKHRQFKIYSHCITSRKNICFTLSKKYQLQFAYQLMNSENLSNSVFKFSDKYEISSNYHSIIINKLQNVNEEDIKLYSRIEYKGVEYSNKNNYIAVFENDIQIYLILDIILVQSNKVLFFCQRLQRLQYRQHFLAYEINETILGELFIIFPENIIGPPLSLIKSAKGKSMIRVKQYYKCIT
;
A
#
# COMPACT_ATOMS: atom_id res chain seq x y z
N MET A 1 -10.96 6.10 -19.55
CA MET A 1 -9.70 5.89 -18.80
C MET A 1 -9.93 6.25 -17.35
N PRO A 2 -9.94 5.27 -16.43
CA PRO A 2 -10.13 5.55 -15.01
C PRO A 2 -8.88 6.17 -14.40
N TYR A 3 -9.06 7.09 -13.44
CA TYR A 3 -7.98 7.69 -12.66
C TYR A 3 -8.35 7.79 -11.19
N PHE A 4 -7.33 7.85 -10.34
CA PHE A 4 -7.49 8.12 -8.90
C PHE A 4 -7.01 9.51 -8.58
N LEU A 5 -7.73 10.21 -7.71
CA LEU A 5 -7.27 11.43 -7.07
C LEU A 5 -6.66 11.12 -5.72
N TYR A 6 -5.64 11.87 -5.33
CA TYR A 6 -5.13 11.88 -3.98
C TYR A 6 -5.12 13.31 -3.46
N ILE A 7 -5.51 13.49 -2.21
CA ILE A 7 -5.51 14.80 -1.54
C ILE A 7 -4.82 14.74 -0.19
N ASP A 8 -3.96 15.72 0.08
CA ASP A 8 -3.34 15.92 1.38
C ASP A 8 -2.92 17.38 1.62
N ASP A 9 -2.88 17.77 2.89
CA ASP A 9 -2.39 19.07 3.37
C ASP A 9 -0.90 18.98 3.74
N VAL A 10 -0.06 19.70 3.00
CA VAL A 10 1.40 19.68 3.16
C VAL A 10 1.89 20.95 3.84
N GLU A 11 2.62 20.80 4.94
CA GLU A 11 3.39 21.91 5.52
C GLU A 11 4.67 22.15 4.71
N ILE A 12 4.77 23.34 4.11
CA ILE A 12 5.88 23.71 3.22
C ILE A 12 7.07 24.32 3.97
N ASN A 13 6.83 24.88 5.15
CA ASN A 13 7.84 25.55 5.96
C ASN A 13 8.44 24.61 7.01
N ASN A 14 9.48 25.07 7.69
CA ASN A 14 10.07 24.33 8.80
C ASN A 14 8.99 24.07 9.88
N PRO A 15 8.66 22.80 10.19
CA PRO A 15 7.59 22.46 11.13
C PRO A 15 7.83 22.96 12.56
N LEU A 16 9.07 23.35 12.89
CA LEU A 16 9.47 23.87 14.20
C LEU A 16 9.58 25.41 14.26
N GLY A 17 9.31 26.11 13.15
CA GLY A 17 9.38 27.58 13.10
C GLY A 17 8.14 28.27 13.69
N SER A 18 8.29 29.54 14.08
CA SER A 18 7.20 30.42 14.54
C SER A 18 6.07 30.65 13.52
N HIS A 19 6.30 30.28 12.25
CA HIS A 19 5.32 30.31 11.16
C HIS A 19 4.86 28.92 10.68
N SER A 20 5.08 27.87 11.48
CA SER A 20 4.49 26.55 11.22
C SER A 20 2.96 26.69 11.12
N LYS A 21 2.36 26.14 10.05
CA LYS A 21 0.93 26.21 9.65
C LYS A 21 0.49 27.44 8.85
N VAL A 22 1.31 28.48 8.71
CA VAL A 22 0.94 29.70 7.95
C VAL A 22 0.96 29.45 6.44
N HIS A 23 1.76 28.50 5.98
CA HIS A 23 1.98 28.23 4.56
C HIS A 23 1.68 26.79 4.15
N SER A 24 0.73 26.15 4.83
CA SER A 24 0.22 24.84 4.41
C SER A 24 -0.52 24.94 3.07
N ILE A 25 -0.28 23.98 2.18
CA ILE A 25 -0.99 23.84 0.90
C ILE A 25 -1.70 22.51 0.84
N CYS A 26 -2.89 22.53 0.26
CA CYS A 26 -3.65 21.37 -0.14
C CYS A 26 -3.19 20.99 -1.54
N ASN A 27 -2.52 19.86 -1.65
CA ASN A 27 -2.07 19.30 -2.91
C ASN A 27 -3.05 18.24 -3.38
N ILE A 28 -3.42 18.33 -4.66
CA ILE A 28 -4.22 17.32 -5.33
C ILE A 28 -3.38 16.70 -6.43
N TYR A 29 -3.19 15.39 -6.34
CA TYR A 29 -2.53 14.59 -7.37
C TYR A 29 -3.51 13.67 -8.06
N TYR A 30 -3.15 13.19 -9.24
CA TYR A 30 -3.83 12.09 -9.91
C TYR A 30 -2.87 11.03 -10.43
N SER A 31 -3.35 9.81 -10.57
CA SER A 31 -2.62 8.70 -11.22
C SER A 31 -3.58 7.77 -11.97
N PHE A 32 -3.03 7.02 -12.93
CA PHE A 32 -3.79 6.08 -13.75
C PHE A 32 -3.49 4.64 -13.33
N PRO A 33 -4.39 3.98 -12.55
CA PRO A 33 -4.14 2.63 -12.04
C PRO A 33 -4.16 1.54 -13.13
N CYS A 34 -4.82 1.80 -14.25
CA CYS A 34 -4.93 0.83 -15.36
C CYS A 34 -3.83 1.00 -16.41
N PHE A 35 -2.88 1.92 -16.21
CA PHE A 35 -1.81 2.15 -17.16
C PHE A 35 -0.66 1.16 -16.89
N PRO A 36 -0.03 0.55 -17.90
CA PRO A 36 1.03 -0.45 -17.74
C PRO A 36 2.36 0.21 -17.34
N MET A 37 2.34 0.98 -16.26
CA MET A 37 3.51 1.60 -15.66
C MET A 37 3.69 1.09 -14.25
N ASP A 38 4.93 1.13 -13.76
CA ASP A 38 5.21 0.90 -12.33
C ASP A 38 4.43 1.92 -11.50
N GLU A 39 3.31 1.50 -10.90
CA GLU A 39 2.45 2.34 -10.06
C GLU A 39 3.19 2.95 -8.86
N SER A 40 4.36 2.39 -8.50
CA SER A 40 5.25 2.83 -7.42
C SER A 40 6.17 4.01 -7.80
N LYS A 41 6.39 4.27 -9.10
CA LYS A 41 7.23 5.38 -9.54
C LYS A 41 6.54 6.72 -9.31
N LEU A 42 7.26 7.65 -8.69
CA LEU A 42 6.79 9.02 -8.44
C LEU A 42 6.51 9.79 -9.73
N GLU A 43 7.10 9.38 -10.86
CA GLU A 43 6.90 9.99 -12.18
C GLU A 43 5.49 9.75 -12.72
N ASN A 44 4.80 8.71 -12.24
CA ASN A 44 3.44 8.35 -12.63
C ASN A 44 2.38 8.99 -11.72
N VAL A 45 2.79 9.95 -10.89
CA VAL A 45 1.93 10.77 -10.05
C VAL A 45 1.97 12.19 -10.61
N PHE A 46 0.82 12.68 -11.05
CA PHE A 46 0.67 13.95 -11.73
C PHE A 46 -0.03 14.97 -10.82
N LEU A 47 0.26 16.25 -11.03
CA LEU A 47 -0.34 17.33 -10.24
C LEU A 47 -1.63 17.82 -10.90
N ALA A 48 -2.74 17.76 -10.16
CA ALA A 48 -4.03 18.32 -10.58
C ALA A 48 -4.21 19.76 -10.08
N ALA A 49 -3.95 20.02 -8.79
CA ALA A 49 -4.14 21.35 -8.21
C ALA A 49 -3.26 21.60 -6.98
N VAL A 50 -3.00 22.88 -6.71
CA VAL A 50 -2.30 23.37 -5.51
C VAL A 50 -3.08 24.55 -4.97
N ILE A 51 -3.68 24.40 -3.78
CA ILE A 51 -4.51 25.43 -3.15
C ILE A 51 -3.94 25.73 -1.77
N LYS A 52 -4.05 26.97 -1.28
CA LYS A 52 -3.64 27.25 0.11
C LYS A 52 -4.66 26.63 1.05
N SER A 53 -4.20 25.87 2.05
CA SER A 53 -5.11 25.22 3.00
C SER A 53 -5.89 26.24 3.84
N ILE A 54 -5.39 27.47 3.99
CA ILE A 54 -6.12 28.57 4.65
C ILE A 54 -7.33 29.04 3.81
N ASP A 55 -7.20 29.05 2.48
CA ASP A 55 -8.29 29.47 1.58
C ASP A 55 -9.41 28.44 1.63
N VAL A 56 -9.08 27.14 1.62
CA VAL A 56 -10.06 26.04 1.81
C VAL A 56 -10.78 26.18 3.15
N LYS A 57 -10.07 26.55 4.22
CA LYS A 57 -10.68 26.78 5.55
C LYS A 57 -11.62 27.99 5.56
N ASN A 58 -11.26 29.06 4.88
CA ASN A 58 -12.00 30.33 4.91
C ASN A 58 -13.18 30.37 3.93
N HIS A 59 -13.05 29.71 2.78
CA HIS A 59 -13.99 29.81 1.67
C HIS A 59 -14.78 28.53 1.40
N GLY A 60 -14.38 27.41 2.02
CA GLY A 60 -15.03 26.11 1.86
C GLY A 60 -14.68 25.41 0.54
N ASN A 61 -15.15 24.18 0.41
CA ASN A 61 -14.86 23.33 -0.74
C ASN A 61 -15.45 23.89 -2.03
N ASP A 62 -16.70 24.36 -1.97
CA ASP A 62 -17.45 24.82 -3.15
C ASP A 62 -16.65 25.81 -3.98
N LYS A 63 -16.17 26.90 -3.35
CA LYS A 63 -15.41 27.95 -4.05
C LYS A 63 -13.99 27.53 -4.43
N CYS A 64 -13.34 26.70 -3.61
CA CYS A 64 -11.94 26.35 -3.82
C CYS A 64 -11.75 25.25 -4.87
N PHE A 65 -12.70 24.35 -5.03
CA PHE A 65 -12.58 23.20 -5.92
C PHE A 65 -13.49 23.26 -7.16
N GLU A 66 -14.40 24.23 -7.27
CA GLU A 66 -15.30 24.40 -8.43
C GLU A 66 -14.58 24.26 -9.78
N SER A 67 -13.48 24.99 -9.98
CA SER A 67 -12.73 24.94 -11.24
C SER A 67 -12.16 23.55 -11.53
N LEU A 68 -11.70 22.83 -10.50
CA LEU A 68 -11.19 21.47 -10.66
C LEU A 68 -12.34 20.53 -11.02
N ILE A 69 -13.45 20.56 -10.27
CA ILE A 69 -14.58 19.65 -10.48
C ILE A 69 -15.23 19.87 -11.85
N ASN A 70 -15.34 21.12 -12.31
CA ASN A 70 -15.83 21.44 -13.65
C ASN A 70 -14.93 20.84 -14.75
N GLU A 71 -13.60 20.89 -14.58
CA GLU A 71 -12.65 20.27 -15.51
C GLU A 71 -12.80 18.74 -15.50
N LEU A 72 -12.88 18.11 -14.33
CA LEU A 72 -13.08 16.66 -14.23
C LEU A 72 -14.39 16.22 -14.91
N LYS A 73 -15.47 16.97 -14.68
CA LYS A 73 -16.78 16.73 -15.32
C LYS A 73 -16.70 16.89 -16.84
N TYR A 74 -15.98 17.90 -17.33
CA TYR A 74 -15.74 18.09 -18.75
C TYR A 74 -14.98 16.89 -19.36
N LEU A 75 -13.91 16.43 -18.71
CA LEU A 75 -13.10 15.29 -19.17
C LEU A 75 -13.88 13.96 -19.15
N GLU A 76 -14.85 13.81 -18.24
CA GLU A 76 -15.73 12.65 -18.20
C GLU A 76 -16.78 12.68 -19.32
N VAL A 77 -17.46 13.81 -19.50
CA VAL A 77 -18.57 13.95 -20.46
C VAL A 77 -18.09 14.12 -21.90
N ASN A 78 -17.12 15.01 -22.12
CA ASN A 78 -16.67 15.39 -23.46
C ASN A 78 -15.40 14.66 -23.90
N GLY A 79 -14.53 14.30 -22.95
CA GLY A 79 -13.27 13.62 -23.24
C GLY A 79 -12.25 14.48 -24.01
N ILE A 80 -11.20 13.83 -24.50
CA ILE A 80 -10.13 14.43 -25.32
C ILE A 80 -9.99 13.61 -26.61
N ASP A 81 -9.92 14.30 -27.75
CA ASP A 81 -9.64 13.69 -29.04
C ASP A 81 -8.14 13.55 -29.27
N ILE A 82 -7.67 12.32 -29.51
CA ILE A 82 -6.28 12.01 -29.85
C ILE A 82 -6.22 11.56 -31.31
N LYS A 83 -5.39 12.26 -32.10
CA LYS A 83 -5.09 11.85 -33.47
C LYS A 83 -4.02 10.78 -33.44
N MET A 84 -4.32 9.66 -34.09
CA MET A 84 -3.43 8.51 -34.23
C MET A 84 -2.61 8.63 -35.52
N ASP A 85 -1.52 7.85 -35.62
CA ASP A 85 -0.61 7.86 -36.78
C ASP A 85 -1.30 7.44 -38.08
N ASP A 86 -2.39 6.66 -37.99
CA ASP A 86 -3.23 6.26 -39.12
C ASP A 86 -4.29 7.31 -39.52
N ASN A 87 -4.18 8.54 -39.00
CA ASN A 87 -5.15 9.64 -39.13
C ASN A 87 -6.53 9.35 -38.52
N SER A 88 -6.72 8.24 -37.81
CA SER A 88 -7.94 8.05 -37.03
C SER A 88 -7.95 8.98 -35.82
N THR A 89 -9.14 9.30 -35.32
CA THR A 89 -9.31 10.08 -34.10
C THR A 89 -9.97 9.20 -33.05
N LEU A 90 -9.29 9.03 -31.92
CA LEU A 90 -9.79 8.31 -30.76
C LEU A 90 -10.21 9.32 -29.69
N ARG A 91 -11.48 9.27 -29.28
CA ARG A 91 -11.97 10.05 -28.15
C ARG A 91 -11.77 9.29 -26.84
N ILE A 92 -11.03 9.88 -25.91
CA ILE A 92 -10.76 9.31 -24.59
C ILE A 92 -11.52 10.09 -23.53
N HIS A 93 -12.42 9.41 -22.83
CA HIS A 93 -13.11 9.94 -21.65
C HIS A 93 -12.36 9.58 -20.38
N PHE A 94 -12.41 10.42 -19.34
CA PHE A 94 -11.71 10.22 -18.07
C PHE A 94 -12.71 10.05 -16.94
N ILE A 95 -12.59 8.98 -16.16
CA ILE A 95 -13.58 8.64 -15.12
C ILE A 95 -12.88 8.61 -13.77
N LEU A 96 -13.39 9.35 -12.79
CA LEU A 96 -12.88 9.30 -11.42
C LEU A 96 -13.24 7.96 -10.78
N GLY A 97 -12.25 7.11 -10.53
CA GLY A 97 -12.48 5.81 -9.89
C GLY A 97 -12.51 5.88 -8.36
N LEU A 98 -11.53 6.56 -7.77
CA LEU A 98 -11.39 6.68 -6.31
C LEU A 98 -10.73 8.01 -5.93
N VAL A 99 -11.08 8.49 -4.74
CA VAL A 99 -10.39 9.53 -4.01
C VAL A 99 -9.65 8.89 -2.84
N LEU A 100 -8.34 9.07 -2.83
CA LEU A 100 -7.37 8.56 -1.87
C LEU A 100 -6.89 9.69 -0.95
N GLY A 101 -6.42 9.33 0.23
CA GLY A 101 -5.94 10.29 1.24
C GLY A 101 -6.02 9.71 2.64
N ASP A 102 -5.48 10.44 3.60
CA ASP A 102 -5.69 10.11 5.00
C ASP A 102 -7.15 10.41 5.43
N ASN A 103 -7.53 10.01 6.65
CA ASN A 103 -8.91 10.20 7.09
C ASN A 103 -9.30 11.69 7.16
N LEU A 104 -8.36 12.57 7.54
CA LEU A 104 -8.61 14.00 7.68
C LEU A 104 -8.79 14.67 6.32
N GLY A 105 -7.88 14.40 5.38
CA GLY A 105 -7.90 14.90 4.00
C GLY A 105 -9.14 14.45 3.26
N LEU A 106 -9.48 13.15 3.34
CA LEU A 106 -10.70 12.61 2.73
C LEU A 106 -11.97 13.23 3.32
N ASN A 107 -12.10 13.27 4.65
CA ASN A 107 -13.28 13.88 5.26
C ASN A 107 -13.39 15.35 4.89
N SER A 108 -12.25 16.07 4.82
CA SER A 108 -12.22 17.46 4.42
C SER A 108 -12.69 17.66 2.98
N PHE A 109 -12.24 16.84 2.04
CA PHE A 109 -12.53 16.99 0.62
C PHE A 109 -13.92 16.49 0.22
N LEU A 110 -14.39 15.43 0.85
CA LEU A 110 -15.68 14.78 0.56
C LEU A 110 -16.84 15.37 1.40
N ASP A 111 -16.63 16.51 2.07
CA ASP A 111 -17.61 17.21 2.92
C ASP A 111 -18.20 16.38 4.08
N PHE A 112 -17.38 15.53 4.69
CA PHE A 112 -17.68 14.89 5.98
C PHE A 112 -17.05 15.64 7.16
N ASN A 113 -17.44 15.29 8.38
CA ASN A 113 -16.80 15.82 9.58
C ASN A 113 -15.35 15.34 9.70
N LYS A 114 -14.44 16.29 9.92
CA LYS A 114 -12.99 16.07 9.98
C LYS A 114 -12.52 15.28 11.21
N SER A 115 -13.30 15.32 12.29
CA SER A 115 -12.97 14.72 13.58
C SER A 115 -13.87 13.52 13.89
N PHE A 116 -13.36 12.60 14.71
CA PHE A 116 -14.11 11.49 15.31
C PHE A 116 -15.03 11.94 16.47
N SER A 117 -15.50 13.19 16.43
CA SER A 117 -16.32 13.78 17.48
C SER A 117 -17.82 13.59 17.24
N SER A 118 -18.26 13.50 15.99
CA SER A 118 -19.67 13.30 15.66
C SER A 118 -20.15 11.91 16.05
N ASN A 119 -21.47 11.77 16.21
CA ASN A 119 -22.12 10.52 16.56
C ASN A 119 -21.86 9.46 15.47
N SER A 120 -22.17 9.75 14.20
CA SER A 120 -21.82 8.88 13.08
C SER A 120 -20.61 9.41 12.31
N TYR A 121 -19.39 9.22 12.82
CA TYR A 121 -18.17 9.80 12.22
C TYR A 121 -17.63 9.06 10.98
N CYS A 122 -18.06 7.82 10.74
CA CYS A 122 -17.54 7.02 9.65
C CYS A 122 -18.08 7.50 8.28
N ARG A 123 -17.21 7.52 7.27
CA ARG A 123 -17.61 7.81 5.87
C ARG A 123 -18.39 6.68 5.23
N LEU A 124 -18.15 5.43 5.65
CA LEU A 124 -18.69 4.23 5.01
C LEU A 124 -20.00 3.77 5.66
N CYS A 125 -20.18 4.02 6.96
CA CYS A 125 -21.37 3.61 7.69
C CYS A 125 -21.90 4.70 8.64
N LYS A 126 -23.10 4.46 9.18
CA LYS A 126 -23.83 5.32 10.10
C LYS A 126 -23.75 4.86 11.55
N VAL A 127 -22.94 3.84 11.86
CA VAL A 127 -22.77 3.33 13.22
C VAL A 127 -22.44 4.49 14.18
N GLU A 128 -23.12 4.50 15.32
CA GLU A 128 -22.88 5.50 16.35
C GLU A 128 -21.53 5.29 17.04
N LYS A 129 -20.92 6.38 17.48
CA LYS A 129 -19.57 6.41 18.06
C LYS A 129 -19.41 5.44 19.23
N VAL A 130 -20.45 5.30 20.05
CA VAL A 130 -20.47 4.41 21.22
C VAL A 130 -20.37 2.94 20.78
N ASP A 131 -20.96 2.60 19.65
CA ASP A 131 -20.95 1.24 19.11
C ASP A 131 -19.71 0.96 18.28
N CYS A 132 -19.16 1.96 17.58
CA CYS A 132 -17.87 1.82 16.89
C CYS A 132 -16.73 1.37 17.84
N GLN A 133 -16.83 1.68 19.13
CA GLN A 133 -15.85 1.29 20.15
C GLN A 133 -15.95 -0.18 20.59
N LYS A 134 -16.99 -0.89 20.14
CA LYS A 134 -17.34 -2.26 20.55
C LYS A 134 -17.47 -3.22 19.36
N LEU A 135 -17.92 -2.73 18.20
CA LEU A 135 -18.15 -3.57 17.04
C LEU A 135 -16.87 -4.22 16.53
N THR A 136 -16.91 -5.53 16.37
CA THR A 136 -15.82 -6.34 15.81
C THR A 136 -16.10 -6.83 14.40
N THR A 137 -17.28 -6.53 13.86
CA THR A 137 -17.72 -6.86 12.50
C THR A 137 -18.50 -5.71 11.88
N GLU A 138 -18.46 -5.61 10.55
CA GLU A 138 -19.27 -4.66 9.78
C GLU A 138 -20.77 -4.96 9.91
N ASN A 139 -21.55 -3.91 10.19
CA ASN A 139 -23.00 -3.98 10.10
C ASN A 139 -23.46 -3.45 8.74
N LYS A 140 -23.84 -4.37 7.85
CA LYS A 140 -24.26 -4.08 6.47
C LYS A 140 -25.52 -3.21 6.40
N GLU A 141 -26.41 -3.29 7.39
CA GLU A 141 -27.66 -2.52 7.42
C GLU A 141 -27.41 -1.03 7.71
N LEU A 142 -26.28 -0.71 8.33
CA LEU A 142 -25.89 0.66 8.69
C LEU A 142 -24.94 1.30 7.68
N MET A 143 -24.68 0.66 6.54
CA MET A 143 -23.85 1.25 5.49
C MET A 143 -24.51 2.50 4.91
N ARG A 144 -23.70 3.49 4.55
CA ARG A 144 -24.21 4.68 3.86
C ARG A 144 -24.65 4.30 2.46
N THR A 145 -25.78 4.85 2.05
CA THR A 145 -26.35 4.73 0.70
C THR A 145 -26.67 6.13 0.22
N ILE A 146 -26.81 6.33 -1.09
CA ILE A 146 -27.21 7.63 -1.65
C ILE A 146 -28.51 8.12 -0.99
N ILE A 147 -29.49 7.23 -0.83
CA ILE A 147 -30.78 7.53 -0.21
C ILE A 147 -30.62 8.00 1.25
N ASN A 148 -29.84 7.29 2.07
CA ASN A 148 -29.70 7.66 3.48
C ASN A 148 -28.77 8.86 3.68
N TYR A 149 -27.83 9.10 2.76
CA TYR A 149 -26.99 10.30 2.70
C TYR A 149 -27.83 11.54 2.40
N ASP A 150 -28.73 11.48 1.42
CA ASP A 150 -29.63 12.58 1.08
C ASP A 150 -30.63 12.89 2.21
N ASN A 151 -31.10 11.85 2.91
CA ASN A 151 -31.93 12.04 4.09
C ASN A 151 -31.15 12.71 5.22
N ASP A 152 -29.91 12.31 5.47
CA ASP A 152 -29.04 12.92 6.49
C ASP A 152 -28.68 14.37 6.17
N LEU A 153 -28.50 14.71 4.89
CA LEU A 153 -28.31 16.10 4.45
C LEU A 153 -29.52 16.98 4.82
N LYS A 154 -30.74 16.45 4.68
CA LYS A 154 -31.98 17.18 5.05
C LYS A 154 -32.11 17.40 6.55
N ILE A 155 -31.56 16.51 7.37
CA ILE A 155 -31.53 16.69 8.85
C ILE A 155 -30.69 17.92 9.20
N ASN A 156 -29.67 18.26 8.39
CA ASN A 156 -28.79 19.41 8.56
C ASN A 156 -28.15 19.47 9.96
N ASN A 157 -27.80 18.31 10.52
CA ASN A 157 -27.10 18.18 11.80
C ASN A 157 -25.84 17.33 11.61
N SER A 158 -24.73 17.99 11.33
CA SER A 158 -23.45 17.33 11.09
C SER A 158 -22.93 16.61 12.34
N GLN A 159 -23.19 17.13 13.55
CA GLN A 159 -22.74 16.47 14.79
C GLN A 159 -23.40 15.11 14.98
N ASN A 160 -24.64 14.94 14.52
CA ASN A 160 -25.31 13.65 14.54
C ASN A 160 -24.90 12.78 13.34
N THR A 161 -25.09 13.28 12.13
CA THR A 161 -24.99 12.48 10.89
C THR A 161 -23.57 12.25 10.39
N GLY A 162 -22.62 13.09 10.80
CA GLY A 162 -21.24 13.08 10.29
C GLY A 162 -21.05 13.73 8.92
N ILE A 163 -22.12 14.19 8.27
CA ILE A 163 -22.06 14.87 6.96
C ILE A 163 -22.11 16.37 7.19
N LYS A 164 -21.16 17.10 6.62
CA LYS A 164 -21.06 18.55 6.79
C LYS A 164 -21.90 19.28 5.76
N ASN A 165 -21.70 18.97 4.48
CA ASN A 165 -22.41 19.55 3.34
C ASN A 165 -22.61 18.49 2.24
N LYS A 166 -23.39 18.83 1.21
CA LYS A 166 -23.37 18.07 -0.04
C LYS A 166 -22.01 18.28 -0.71
N SER A 167 -21.30 17.21 -1.05
CA SER A 167 -20.02 17.31 -1.73
C SER A 167 -20.19 17.70 -3.21
N LEU A 168 -19.36 18.61 -3.71
CA LEU A 168 -19.27 18.93 -5.15
C LEU A 168 -18.93 17.71 -6.00
N LEU A 169 -18.21 16.72 -5.46
CA LEU A 169 -17.83 15.54 -6.22
C LEU A 169 -19.04 14.70 -6.65
N ASN A 170 -20.17 14.81 -5.96
CA ASN A 170 -21.40 14.13 -6.35
C ASN A 170 -22.02 14.68 -7.65
N ASP A 171 -21.48 15.77 -8.20
CA ASP A 171 -21.93 16.32 -9.49
C ASP A 171 -21.21 15.66 -10.69
N LEU A 172 -20.24 14.77 -10.43
CA LEU A 172 -19.61 13.92 -11.43
C LEU A 172 -20.55 12.74 -11.79
N PRO A 173 -20.76 12.44 -13.08
CA PRO A 173 -21.74 11.42 -13.49
C PRO A 173 -21.50 10.01 -12.92
N SER A 174 -20.24 9.59 -12.81
CA SER A 174 -19.88 8.23 -12.39
C SER A 174 -19.32 8.13 -10.96
N PHE A 175 -19.49 9.17 -10.12
CA PHE A 175 -18.92 9.18 -8.76
C PHE A 175 -19.91 9.71 -7.72
N HIS A 176 -19.98 9.02 -6.58
CA HIS A 176 -20.68 9.51 -5.39
C HIS A 176 -19.84 9.25 -4.13
N VAL A 177 -19.83 10.19 -3.19
CA VAL A 177 -18.94 10.12 -2.01
C VAL A 177 -19.15 8.88 -1.11
N VAL A 178 -20.38 8.33 -1.07
CA VAL A 178 -20.68 7.11 -0.29
C VAL A 178 -20.25 5.83 -0.99
N GLU A 179 -19.91 5.91 -2.28
CA GLU A 179 -19.39 4.80 -3.09
C GLU A 179 -17.86 4.86 -3.20
N ASN A 180 -17.23 5.87 -2.59
CA ASN A 180 -15.77 5.94 -2.44
C ASN A 180 -15.30 4.99 -1.32
N TYR A 181 -15.41 3.68 -1.57
CA TYR A 181 -14.98 2.60 -0.67
C TYR A 181 -13.47 2.62 -0.52
N TYR A 182 -12.96 3.45 0.39
CA TYR A 182 -11.53 3.59 0.60
C TYR A 182 -11.15 3.93 2.04
N ALA A 183 -10.08 3.27 2.49
CA ALA A 183 -9.39 3.50 3.74
C ALA A 183 -7.89 3.26 3.51
N ASP A 184 -7.04 4.07 4.12
CA ASP A 184 -5.60 4.01 3.86
C ASP A 184 -4.91 3.05 4.84
N VAL A 185 -4.37 1.96 4.31
CA VAL A 185 -3.66 0.92 5.06
C VAL A 185 -2.50 1.52 5.87
N MET A 186 -1.79 2.50 5.31
CA MET A 186 -0.64 3.08 5.98
C MET A 186 -1.04 3.81 7.27
N HIS A 187 -1.98 4.75 7.16
CA HIS A 187 -2.43 5.52 8.32
C HIS A 187 -3.23 4.67 9.31
N ASP A 188 -4.11 3.78 8.84
CA ASP A 188 -4.98 3.00 9.72
C ASP A 188 -4.24 1.85 10.41
N ILE A 189 -3.37 1.13 9.69
CA ILE A 189 -2.65 -0.03 10.22
C ILE A 189 -1.32 0.39 10.81
N PHE A 190 -0.38 0.90 9.99
CA PHE A 190 1.00 1.10 10.44
C PHE A 190 1.13 2.25 11.45
N GLU A 191 0.51 3.40 11.16
CA GLU A 191 0.48 4.53 12.11
C GLU A 191 -0.64 4.42 13.15
N GLY A 192 -1.41 3.33 13.12
CA GLY A 192 -2.66 3.21 13.83
C GLY A 192 -2.74 1.98 14.70
N VAL A 193 -3.51 1.00 14.23
CA VAL A 193 -3.76 -0.25 14.96
C VAL A 193 -2.45 -0.89 15.41
N CYS A 194 -1.43 -0.93 14.56
CA CYS A 194 -0.11 -1.49 14.87
C CYS A 194 0.56 -0.77 16.05
N HIS A 195 0.49 0.57 16.10
CA HIS A 195 1.02 1.34 17.21
C HIS A 195 0.35 0.95 18.54
N TYR A 196 -0.98 0.93 18.59
CA TYR A 196 -1.72 0.54 19.80
C TYR A 196 -1.42 -0.90 20.22
N VAL A 197 -1.44 -1.83 19.27
CA VAL A 197 -1.15 -3.26 19.49
C VAL A 197 0.26 -3.46 20.04
N LEU A 198 1.28 -2.85 19.43
CA LEU A 198 2.67 -3.00 19.87
C LEU A 198 2.92 -2.37 21.23
N CYS A 199 2.38 -1.17 21.49
CA CYS A 199 2.50 -0.52 22.79
C CYS A 199 1.92 -1.38 23.90
N HIS A 200 0.70 -1.90 23.72
CA HIS A 200 0.07 -2.78 24.70
C HIS A 200 0.84 -4.09 24.89
N ALA A 201 1.28 -4.73 23.80
CA ALA A 201 2.04 -5.98 23.89
C ALA A 201 3.37 -5.80 24.60
N ILE A 202 4.14 -4.75 24.26
CA ILE A 202 5.42 -4.44 24.91
C ILE A 202 5.20 -4.15 26.40
N THR A 203 4.22 -3.32 26.74
CA THR A 203 3.86 -3.03 28.13
C THR A 203 3.46 -4.29 28.89
N TYR A 204 2.72 -5.21 28.25
CA TYR A 204 2.37 -6.50 28.85
C TYR A 204 3.61 -7.36 29.15
N PHE A 205 4.52 -7.51 28.18
CA PHE A 205 5.74 -8.31 28.37
C PHE A 205 6.68 -7.72 29.44
N ILE A 206 6.76 -6.40 29.54
CA ILE A 206 7.59 -5.72 30.53
C ILE A 206 6.93 -5.71 31.91
N MET A 207 5.69 -5.25 32.01
CA MET A 207 5.07 -4.94 33.30
C MET A 207 4.30 -6.11 33.90
N LYS A 208 3.67 -6.95 33.07
CA LYS A 208 2.82 -8.06 33.54
C LYS A 208 3.62 -9.36 33.65
N ILE A 209 4.23 -9.80 32.55
CA ILE A 209 5.02 -11.05 32.55
C ILE A 209 6.42 -10.81 33.13
N LYS A 210 6.96 -9.58 33.07
CA LYS A 210 8.35 -9.26 33.44
C LYS A 210 9.36 -10.13 32.69
N TYR A 211 9.09 -10.37 31.40
CA TYR A 211 9.91 -11.22 30.55
C TYR A 211 11.25 -10.56 30.18
N PHE A 212 11.20 -9.25 29.92
CA PHE A 212 12.35 -8.36 29.73
C PHE A 212 11.99 -6.97 30.25
N ASP A 213 12.98 -6.11 30.44
CA ASP A 213 12.77 -4.71 30.79
C ASP A 213 13.04 -3.76 29.60
N LEU A 214 12.73 -2.48 29.78
CA LEU A 214 12.90 -1.48 28.73
C LEU A 214 14.36 -1.30 28.32
N GLU A 215 15.29 -1.45 29.26
CA GLU A 215 16.73 -1.37 28.99
C GLU A 215 17.18 -2.51 28.09
N MET A 216 16.82 -3.75 28.42
CA MET A 216 17.06 -4.94 27.61
C MET A 216 16.43 -4.81 26.22
N LEU A 217 15.20 -4.29 26.11
CA LEU A 217 14.55 -4.06 24.82
C LEU A 217 15.34 -3.04 23.97
N ASN A 218 15.74 -1.91 24.56
CA ASN A 218 16.49 -0.87 23.86
C ASN A 218 17.90 -1.35 23.46
N LEU A 219 18.59 -2.06 24.35
CA LEU A 219 19.88 -2.67 24.09
C LEU A 219 19.78 -3.67 22.94
N ARG A 220 18.77 -4.55 22.97
CA ARG A 220 18.52 -5.50 21.88
C ARG A 220 18.15 -4.79 20.59
N LYS A 221 17.36 -3.72 20.61
CA LYS A 221 17.04 -2.94 19.41
C LYS A 221 18.29 -2.36 18.74
N GLN A 222 19.27 -1.93 19.53
CA GLN A 222 20.54 -1.37 19.03
C GLN A 222 21.54 -2.44 18.59
N ASN A 223 21.62 -3.55 19.34
CA ASN A 223 22.63 -4.59 19.18
C ASN A 223 21.98 -5.93 18.83
N PHE A 224 21.02 -5.94 17.91
CA PHE A 224 20.09 -7.07 17.74
C PHE A 224 20.79 -8.38 17.34
N GLU A 225 21.26 -9.11 18.34
CA GLU A 225 21.64 -10.50 18.31
C GLU A 225 20.56 -11.28 19.05
N TYR A 226 19.97 -12.25 18.34
CA TYR A 226 18.86 -13.04 18.83
C TYR A 226 19.31 -13.90 20.04
N GLY A 227 18.82 -13.59 21.25
CA GLY A 227 19.19 -14.28 22.51
C GLY A 227 18.34 -15.52 22.85
N PRO A 228 18.73 -16.34 23.84
CA PRO A 228 18.40 -17.78 23.93
C PRO A 228 17.03 -18.17 24.51
N LYS A 229 16.06 -17.25 24.66
CA LYS A 229 14.77 -17.55 25.29
C LYS A 229 13.62 -17.49 24.29
N ASP A 230 13.02 -18.64 24.00
CA ASP A 230 11.72 -18.78 23.34
C ASP A 230 10.70 -19.22 24.39
N ILE A 231 9.60 -18.49 24.55
CA ILE A 231 8.42 -18.98 25.26
C ILE A 231 7.36 -19.28 24.21
N GLU A 232 6.90 -20.52 24.17
CA GLU A 232 5.79 -20.90 23.31
C GLU A 232 4.44 -20.58 23.99
N ASN A 233 3.46 -20.19 23.18
CA ASN A 233 2.03 -20.22 23.54
C ASN A 233 1.54 -19.21 24.61
N ILE A 234 1.93 -17.94 24.48
CA ILE A 234 1.36 -16.83 25.27
C ILE A 234 0.17 -16.22 24.50
N SER A 235 -0.96 -15.96 25.17
CA SER A 235 -2.17 -15.38 24.54
C SER A 235 -1.90 -14.08 23.77
N VAL A 236 -1.13 -13.17 24.36
CA VAL A 236 -0.71 -11.90 23.72
C VAL A 236 0.22 -12.13 22.51
N TRP A 237 1.03 -13.19 22.52
CA TRP A 237 1.84 -13.55 21.35
C TRP A 237 0.98 -14.11 20.21
N ASN A 238 0.01 -14.98 20.54
CA ASN A 238 -0.95 -15.49 19.55
C ASN A 238 -1.81 -14.37 18.95
N PHE A 239 -2.16 -13.36 19.76
CA PHE A 239 -2.79 -12.13 19.30
C PHE A 239 -1.91 -11.38 18.28
N LEU A 240 -0.61 -11.20 18.57
CA LEU A 240 0.34 -10.57 17.64
C LEU A 240 0.50 -11.37 16.34
N ILE A 241 0.56 -12.70 16.42
CA ILE A 241 0.61 -13.58 15.24
C ILE A 241 -0.61 -13.33 14.35
N ASN A 242 -1.82 -13.35 14.93
CA ASN A 242 -3.06 -13.09 14.18
C ASN A 242 -3.05 -11.70 13.53
N PHE A 243 -2.55 -10.68 14.24
CA PHE A 243 -2.43 -9.33 13.69
C PHE A 243 -1.44 -9.25 12.52
N ILE A 244 -0.30 -9.94 12.60
CA ILE A 244 0.67 -10.01 11.50
C ILE A 244 0.06 -10.69 10.27
N GLU A 245 -0.71 -11.76 10.46
CA GLU A 245 -1.40 -12.43 9.35
C GLU A 245 -2.47 -11.53 8.70
N ILE A 246 -3.17 -10.68 9.46
CA ILE A 246 -4.05 -9.64 8.88
C ILE A 246 -3.23 -8.75 7.95
N ILE A 247 -2.10 -8.22 8.42
CA ILE A 247 -1.21 -7.37 7.61
C ILE A 247 -0.75 -8.11 6.34
N ASP A 248 -0.36 -9.38 6.45
CA ASP A 248 0.06 -10.17 5.28
C ASP A 248 -1.04 -10.30 4.23
N ILE A 249 -2.29 -10.53 4.65
CA ILE A 249 -3.45 -10.59 3.73
C ILE A 249 -3.68 -9.23 3.07
N LEU A 250 -3.64 -8.13 3.83
CA LEU A 250 -3.85 -6.77 3.32
C LEU A 250 -2.78 -6.34 2.30
N LEU A 251 -1.57 -6.88 2.39
CA LEU A 251 -0.44 -6.57 1.51
C LEU A 251 -0.27 -7.55 0.34
N CYS A 252 -1.16 -8.52 0.18
CA CYS A 252 -1.14 -9.43 -0.96
C CYS A 252 -1.31 -8.66 -2.29
N TYR A 253 -0.60 -9.11 -3.33
CA TYR A 253 -0.73 -8.55 -4.68
C TYR A 253 -2.07 -8.92 -5.34
N GLU A 254 -2.59 -10.09 -4.99
CA GLU A 254 -3.83 -10.66 -5.48
C GLU A 254 -4.62 -11.22 -4.30
N ILE A 255 -5.93 -11.03 -4.31
CA ILE A 255 -6.83 -11.42 -3.22
C ILE A 255 -8.06 -12.07 -3.85
N ASN A 256 -8.43 -13.26 -3.37
CA ASN A 256 -9.67 -13.95 -3.76
C ASN A 256 -10.70 -13.91 -2.61
N GLU A 257 -11.92 -14.39 -2.85
CA GLU A 257 -12.99 -14.33 -1.83
C GLU A 257 -12.66 -15.12 -0.55
N MET A 258 -11.94 -16.25 -0.65
CA MET A 258 -11.54 -17.03 0.52
C MET A 258 -10.60 -16.23 1.44
N ASN A 259 -9.67 -15.47 0.84
CA ASN A 259 -8.79 -14.56 1.57
C ASN A 259 -9.60 -13.47 2.29
N ILE A 260 -10.67 -12.96 1.67
CA ILE A 260 -11.53 -11.91 2.25
C ILE A 260 -12.34 -12.46 3.43
N ILE A 261 -12.93 -13.66 3.29
CA ILE A 261 -13.66 -14.33 4.39
C ILE A 261 -12.72 -14.60 5.57
N LEU A 262 -11.50 -15.05 5.30
CA LEU A 262 -10.51 -15.25 6.35
C LEU A 262 -10.10 -13.94 7.02
N LEU A 263 -9.94 -12.87 6.25
CA LEU A 263 -9.65 -11.54 6.76
C LEU A 263 -10.75 -11.06 7.71
N GLU A 264 -12.03 -11.23 7.35
CA GLU A 264 -13.18 -10.92 8.23
C GLU A 264 -13.09 -11.67 9.56
N TYR A 265 -12.83 -12.98 9.50
CA TYR A 265 -12.68 -13.80 10.69
C TYR A 265 -11.50 -13.32 11.58
N LYS A 266 -10.33 -13.08 10.98
CA LYS A 266 -9.14 -12.64 11.71
C LYS A 266 -9.32 -11.25 12.33
N ILE A 267 -9.96 -10.31 11.63
CA ILE A 267 -10.27 -8.97 12.16
C ILE A 267 -11.23 -9.06 13.34
N LYS A 268 -12.31 -9.86 13.21
CA LYS A 268 -13.26 -10.08 14.31
C LYS A 268 -12.55 -10.62 15.54
N LYS A 269 -11.74 -11.65 15.36
CA LYS A 269 -10.94 -12.25 16.44
C LYS A 269 -9.98 -11.23 17.05
N ASN A 270 -9.23 -10.51 16.22
CA ASN A 270 -8.28 -9.47 16.65
C ASN A 270 -8.96 -8.42 17.55
N ASN A 271 -10.09 -7.87 17.10
CA ASN A 271 -10.77 -6.82 17.86
C ASN A 271 -11.35 -7.36 19.17
N ASN A 272 -11.88 -8.58 19.19
CA ASN A 272 -12.34 -9.23 20.43
C ASN A 272 -11.19 -9.46 21.41
N ASP A 273 -10.09 -10.05 20.93
CA ASP A 273 -8.91 -10.36 21.73
C ASP A 273 -8.27 -9.08 22.28
N TYR A 274 -8.24 -7.98 21.51
CA TYR A 274 -7.73 -6.68 21.98
C TYR A 274 -8.50 -6.19 23.22
N VAL A 275 -9.84 -6.20 23.16
CA VAL A 275 -10.69 -5.74 24.27
C VAL A 275 -10.51 -6.66 25.49
N GLN A 276 -10.48 -7.97 25.28
CA GLN A 276 -10.36 -8.95 26.37
C GLN A 276 -8.98 -8.95 27.03
N LEU A 277 -7.90 -8.92 26.24
CA LEU A 277 -6.53 -9.04 26.74
C LEU A 277 -6.02 -7.74 27.38
N PHE A 278 -6.43 -6.58 26.85
CA PHE A 278 -5.90 -5.29 27.30
C PHE A 278 -6.91 -4.46 28.10
N ASN A 279 -8.17 -4.90 28.18
CA ASN A 279 -9.25 -4.18 28.87
C ASN A 279 -9.38 -2.72 28.42
N ASP A 280 -9.25 -2.50 27.11
CA ASP A 280 -9.33 -1.19 26.44
C ASP A 280 -10.41 -1.21 25.35
N THR A 281 -10.86 -0.04 24.92
CA THR A 281 -11.88 0.17 23.90
C THR A 281 -11.28 0.28 22.50
N LEU A 282 -12.04 -0.14 21.48
CA LEU A 282 -11.62 -0.02 20.09
C LEU A 282 -11.56 1.46 19.66
N LYS A 283 -10.39 1.89 19.21
CA LYS A 283 -10.19 3.25 18.68
C LYS A 283 -10.74 3.33 17.24
N PRO A 284 -10.99 4.53 16.67
CA PRO A 284 -11.58 4.67 15.33
C PRO A 284 -10.90 3.89 14.21
N LYS A 285 -9.57 3.72 14.28
CA LYS A 285 -8.82 2.94 13.27
C LYS A 285 -9.17 1.43 13.28
N PHE A 286 -9.57 0.87 14.42
CA PHE A 286 -10.12 -0.49 14.49
C PHE A 286 -11.50 -0.60 13.84
N HIS A 287 -12.29 0.49 13.87
CA HIS A 287 -13.56 0.58 13.16
C HIS A 287 -13.34 0.73 11.64
N ASN A 288 -12.30 1.44 11.19
CA ASN A 288 -11.95 1.41 9.76
C ASN A 288 -11.60 -0.02 9.30
N LEU A 289 -10.85 -0.77 10.12
CA LEU A 289 -10.43 -2.13 9.81
C LEU A 289 -11.59 -3.08 9.49
N ILE A 290 -12.73 -2.99 10.17
CA ILE A 290 -13.89 -3.87 9.89
C ILE A 290 -14.47 -3.67 8.49
N HIS A 291 -14.22 -2.53 7.85
CA HIS A 291 -14.68 -2.23 6.49
C HIS A 291 -13.70 -2.73 5.41
N TYR A 292 -12.48 -3.13 5.75
CA TYR A 292 -11.46 -3.53 4.77
C TYR A 292 -11.90 -4.70 3.88
N PRO A 293 -12.61 -5.73 4.39
CA PRO A 293 -13.17 -6.78 3.54
C PRO A 293 -14.10 -6.23 2.45
N THR A 294 -15.03 -5.33 2.80
CA THR A 294 -15.95 -4.70 1.84
C THR A 294 -15.21 -3.78 0.88
N ILE A 295 -14.22 -3.01 1.36
CA ILE A 295 -13.36 -2.18 0.50
C ILE A 295 -12.63 -3.05 -0.53
N ILE A 296 -12.05 -4.18 -0.13
CA ILE A 296 -11.34 -5.09 -1.05
C ILE A 296 -12.28 -5.66 -2.10
N ARG A 297 -13.53 -6.00 -1.74
CA ARG A 297 -14.53 -6.49 -2.71
C ARG A 297 -14.88 -5.43 -3.77
N GLN A 298 -14.88 -4.15 -3.40
CA GLN A 298 -15.25 -3.06 -4.31
C GLN A 298 -14.06 -2.56 -5.15
N CYS A 299 -12.87 -2.49 -4.56
CA CYS A 299 -11.72 -1.80 -5.16
C CYS A 299 -10.54 -2.72 -5.49
N GLY A 300 -10.57 -3.97 -5.04
CA GLY A 300 -9.49 -4.93 -5.20
C GLY A 300 -8.37 -4.79 -4.14
N PRO A 301 -7.17 -5.33 -4.41
CA PRO A 301 -6.07 -5.37 -3.45
C PRO A 301 -5.60 -3.98 -2.98
N LEU A 302 -5.64 -3.75 -1.65
CA LEU A 302 -5.35 -2.44 -1.04
C LEU A 302 -3.93 -1.95 -1.24
N ARG A 303 -2.98 -2.86 -1.48
CA ARG A 303 -1.58 -2.51 -1.75
C ARG A 303 -1.43 -1.51 -2.89
N LYS A 304 -2.29 -1.57 -3.91
CA LYS A 304 -2.26 -0.63 -5.03
C LYS A 304 -2.83 0.76 -4.68
N LEU A 305 -3.53 0.84 -3.56
CA LEU A 305 -4.30 2.01 -3.10
C LEU A 305 -3.63 2.77 -1.94
N TRP A 306 -2.51 2.27 -1.39
CA TRP A 306 -1.84 2.91 -0.25
C TRP A 306 -1.18 4.26 -0.60
N CYS A 307 -1.07 5.13 0.40
CA CYS A 307 -0.69 6.53 0.18
C CYS A 307 0.82 6.84 0.15
N PHE A 308 1.71 5.89 0.46
CA PHE A 308 3.17 6.12 0.59
C PHE A 308 3.80 6.87 -0.60
N LYS A 309 3.38 6.56 -1.84
CA LYS A 309 3.94 7.19 -3.04
C LYS A 309 3.62 8.69 -3.11
N TYR A 310 2.44 9.10 -2.65
CA TYR A 310 2.04 10.50 -2.67
C TYR A 310 2.77 11.30 -1.59
N GLU A 311 3.00 10.70 -0.42
CA GLU A 311 3.84 11.31 0.62
C GLU A 311 5.27 11.54 0.15
N ALA A 312 5.86 10.53 -0.50
CA ALA A 312 7.17 10.67 -1.12
C ALA A 312 7.18 11.77 -2.20
N LYS A 313 6.08 11.93 -2.95
CA LYS A 313 5.93 13.01 -3.94
C LYS A 313 5.94 14.41 -3.30
N HIS A 314 5.40 14.59 -2.09
CA HIS A 314 5.45 15.86 -1.37
C HIS A 314 6.87 16.37 -1.10
N ARG A 315 7.86 15.47 -1.02
CA ARG A 315 9.27 15.86 -0.88
C ARG A 315 9.71 16.82 -1.99
N GLN A 316 9.23 16.64 -3.21
CA GLN A 316 9.55 17.52 -4.34
C GLN A 316 9.09 18.96 -4.07
N PHE A 317 7.87 19.13 -3.55
CA PHE A 317 7.31 20.43 -3.18
C PHE A 317 8.09 21.11 -2.05
N LYS A 318 8.49 20.34 -1.02
CA LYS A 318 9.33 20.84 0.08
C LYS A 318 10.70 21.30 -0.41
N ILE A 319 11.34 20.53 -1.29
CA ILE A 319 12.63 20.93 -1.88
C ILE A 319 12.47 22.24 -2.66
N TYR A 320 11.43 22.33 -3.49
CA TYR A 320 11.19 23.53 -4.29
C TYR A 320 10.98 24.75 -3.42
N SER A 321 10.17 24.64 -2.38
CA SER A 321 9.86 25.76 -1.51
C SER A 321 11.06 26.27 -0.73
N HIS A 322 11.95 25.38 -0.30
CA HIS A 322 13.18 25.77 0.38
C HIS A 322 14.11 26.57 -0.54
N CYS A 323 14.11 26.29 -1.85
CA CYS A 323 14.89 27.03 -2.84
C CYS A 323 14.21 28.34 -3.30
N ILE A 324 12.95 28.58 -2.94
CA ILE A 324 12.19 29.76 -3.38
C ILE A 324 12.17 30.81 -2.27
N THR A 325 12.73 31.98 -2.58
CA THR A 325 12.79 33.14 -1.68
C THR A 325 11.49 33.95 -1.65
N SER A 326 10.73 33.99 -2.76
CA SER A 326 9.45 34.74 -2.85
C SER A 326 8.24 33.89 -2.47
N ARG A 327 7.47 34.33 -1.47
CA ARG A 327 6.26 33.64 -0.99
C ARG A 327 4.93 34.31 -1.37
N LYS A 328 4.95 35.34 -2.23
CA LYS A 328 3.77 36.15 -2.60
C LYS A 328 2.63 35.30 -3.21
N ASN A 329 2.95 34.44 -4.17
CA ASN A 329 2.02 33.44 -4.70
C ASN A 329 2.71 32.08 -4.81
N ILE A 330 2.90 31.44 -3.66
CA ILE A 330 3.66 30.19 -3.57
C ILE A 330 3.00 29.04 -4.37
N CYS A 331 1.67 28.96 -4.39
CA CYS A 331 0.93 27.93 -5.15
C CYS A 331 1.23 28.02 -6.64
N PHE A 332 1.18 29.23 -7.22
CA PHE A 332 1.50 29.45 -8.62
C PHE A 332 2.95 29.10 -8.94
N THR A 333 3.90 29.57 -8.12
CA THR A 333 5.33 29.31 -8.34
C THR A 333 5.65 27.81 -8.29
N LEU A 334 5.10 27.10 -7.30
CA LEU A 334 5.31 25.65 -7.14
C LEU A 334 4.67 24.87 -8.30
N SER A 335 3.46 25.25 -8.71
CA SER A 335 2.78 24.65 -9.86
C SER A 335 3.59 24.85 -11.14
N LYS A 336 4.08 26.07 -11.41
CA LYS A 336 4.91 26.35 -12.59
C LYS A 336 6.20 25.53 -12.60
N LYS A 337 6.89 25.43 -11.46
CA LYS A 337 8.13 24.64 -11.36
C LYS A 337 7.87 23.15 -11.58
N TYR A 338 6.78 22.64 -11.03
CA TYR A 338 6.33 21.26 -11.24
C TYR A 338 6.07 20.98 -12.72
N GLN A 339 5.30 21.85 -13.39
CA GLN A 339 4.98 21.72 -14.81
C GLN A 339 6.22 21.80 -15.71
N LEU A 340 7.20 22.65 -15.38
CA LEU A 340 8.47 22.71 -16.11
C LEU A 340 9.29 21.41 -15.98
N GLN A 341 9.35 20.82 -14.77
CA GLN A 341 10.01 19.52 -14.60
C GLN A 341 9.27 18.43 -15.38
N PHE A 342 7.94 18.43 -15.35
CA PHE A 342 7.14 17.45 -16.09
C PHE A 342 7.36 17.57 -17.61
N ALA A 343 7.36 18.79 -18.16
CA ALA A 343 7.68 19.03 -19.57
C ALA A 343 9.09 18.56 -19.93
N TYR A 344 10.08 18.82 -19.08
CA TYR A 344 11.44 18.32 -19.26
C TYR A 344 11.49 16.77 -19.28
N GLN A 345 10.73 16.10 -18.42
CA GLN A 345 10.64 14.63 -18.44
C GLN A 345 10.04 14.11 -19.75
N LEU A 346 8.97 14.73 -20.25
CA LEU A 346 8.36 14.36 -21.54
C LEU A 346 9.28 14.60 -22.73
N MET A 347 10.13 15.63 -22.69
CA MET A 347 11.09 15.89 -23.77
C MET A 347 12.26 14.89 -23.79
N ASN A 348 12.63 14.34 -22.63
CA ASN A 348 13.73 13.36 -22.50
C ASN A 348 13.23 11.91 -22.50
N SER A 349 11.93 11.69 -22.71
CA SER A 349 11.32 10.38 -22.56
C SER A 349 11.46 9.50 -23.81
N GLU A 350 12.67 9.38 -24.37
CA GLU A 350 13.05 8.19 -25.15
C GLU A 350 12.97 6.91 -24.27
N ASN A 351 12.90 7.05 -22.94
CA ASN A 351 12.87 5.98 -21.93
C ASN A 351 11.48 5.67 -21.32
N LEU A 352 10.37 6.15 -21.90
CA LEU A 352 9.02 5.75 -21.45
C LEU A 352 8.65 4.30 -21.84
N SER A 353 9.52 3.61 -22.59
CA SER A 353 9.40 2.17 -22.79
C SER A 353 9.59 1.47 -21.45
N ASN A 354 8.48 1.15 -20.77
CA ASN A 354 8.49 0.31 -19.59
C ASN A 354 8.90 -1.09 -20.02
N SER A 355 10.22 -1.35 -20.00
CA SER A 355 10.69 -2.71 -20.05
C SER A 355 10.20 -3.40 -18.77
N VAL A 356 9.54 -4.55 -18.94
CA VAL A 356 9.04 -5.39 -17.83
C VAL A 356 10.19 -5.77 -16.88
N PHE A 357 11.43 -5.67 -17.35
CA PHE A 357 12.64 -5.93 -16.61
C PHE A 357 13.73 -4.91 -16.95
N LYS A 358 14.65 -4.66 -16.00
CA LYS A 358 15.88 -3.91 -16.23
C LYS A 358 17.07 -4.78 -15.89
N PHE A 359 18.04 -4.79 -16.78
CA PHE A 359 19.33 -5.45 -16.60
C PHE A 359 20.44 -4.41 -16.71
N SER A 360 21.62 -4.77 -16.19
CA SER A 360 22.82 -3.97 -16.32
C SER A 360 23.98 -4.91 -16.56
N ASP A 361 24.79 -4.62 -17.57
CA ASP A 361 25.91 -5.48 -17.98
C ASP A 361 26.91 -5.72 -16.85
N LYS A 362 26.96 -4.83 -15.85
CA LYS A 362 27.76 -5.02 -14.62
C LYS A 362 27.36 -6.25 -13.79
N TYR A 363 26.17 -6.79 -13.99
CA TYR A 363 25.64 -7.94 -13.28
C TYR A 363 25.66 -9.22 -14.12
N GLU A 364 26.10 -9.16 -15.38
CA GLU A 364 26.28 -10.32 -16.23
C GLU A 364 27.41 -11.21 -15.65
N ILE A 365 27.19 -12.52 -15.64
CA ILE A 365 28.09 -13.49 -15.00
C ILE A 365 28.27 -14.75 -15.86
N SER A 366 29.42 -15.41 -15.70
CA SER A 366 29.62 -16.78 -16.12
C SER A 366 29.15 -17.73 -15.01
N SER A 367 28.17 -18.59 -15.29
CA SER A 367 27.65 -19.55 -14.31
C SER A 367 28.39 -20.88 -14.34
N ASN A 368 28.63 -21.47 -13.17
CA ASN A 368 29.12 -22.85 -13.03
C ASN A 368 28.06 -23.90 -13.45
N TYR A 369 26.81 -23.50 -13.62
CA TYR A 369 25.68 -24.35 -13.98
C TYR A 369 25.29 -24.26 -15.46
N HIS A 370 26.10 -23.57 -16.28
CA HIS A 370 25.78 -23.26 -17.67
C HIS A 370 25.33 -24.49 -18.50
N SER A 371 26.08 -25.59 -18.42
CA SER A 371 25.75 -26.85 -19.14
C SER A 371 24.41 -27.47 -18.69
N ILE A 372 24.09 -27.38 -17.40
CA ILE A 372 22.83 -27.90 -16.83
C ILE A 372 21.66 -27.02 -17.28
N ILE A 373 21.86 -25.70 -17.29
CA ILE A 373 20.85 -24.72 -17.73
C ILE A 373 20.48 -24.98 -19.20
N ILE A 374 21.47 -25.10 -20.08
CA ILE A 374 21.26 -25.35 -21.52
C ILE A 374 20.49 -26.66 -21.74
N ASN A 375 20.90 -27.74 -21.07
CA ASN A 375 20.23 -29.04 -21.19
C ASN A 375 18.76 -28.97 -20.76
N LYS A 376 18.45 -28.22 -19.69
CA LYS A 376 17.06 -28.04 -19.21
C LYS A 376 16.22 -27.12 -20.10
N LEU A 377 16.82 -26.16 -20.81
CA LEU A 377 16.07 -25.17 -21.60
C LEU A 377 15.54 -25.70 -22.93
N GLN A 378 16.09 -26.80 -23.47
CA GLN A 378 15.67 -27.50 -24.71
C GLN A 378 15.21 -26.59 -25.87
N ASN A 379 15.95 -26.60 -27.00
CA ASN A 379 15.64 -25.81 -28.22
C ASN A 379 15.90 -24.29 -28.12
N VAL A 380 16.92 -23.87 -27.37
CA VAL A 380 17.41 -22.48 -27.35
C VAL A 380 18.90 -22.49 -27.70
N ASN A 381 19.32 -21.60 -28.60
CA ASN A 381 20.74 -21.46 -28.95
C ASN A 381 21.52 -20.87 -27.78
N GLU A 382 22.74 -21.34 -27.55
CA GLU A 382 23.58 -20.87 -26.44
C GLU A 382 23.87 -19.35 -26.53
N GLU A 383 24.01 -18.81 -27.74
CA GLU A 383 24.26 -17.38 -27.99
C GLU A 383 23.09 -16.48 -27.55
N ASP A 384 21.87 -17.03 -27.47
CA ASP A 384 20.68 -16.30 -27.05
C ASP A 384 20.51 -16.26 -25.52
N ILE A 385 21.43 -16.89 -24.77
CA ILE A 385 21.34 -17.03 -23.32
C ILE A 385 22.38 -16.14 -22.65
N LYS A 386 21.89 -15.18 -21.87
CA LYS A 386 22.71 -14.39 -20.94
C LYS A 386 22.34 -14.70 -19.50
N LEU A 387 23.35 -14.70 -18.62
CA LEU A 387 23.18 -15.02 -17.21
C LEU A 387 23.53 -13.81 -16.36
N TYR A 388 22.69 -13.51 -15.37
CA TYR A 388 22.82 -12.37 -14.50
C TYR A 388 22.79 -12.81 -13.03
N SER A 389 23.59 -12.11 -12.22
CA SER A 389 23.54 -12.22 -10.76
C SER A 389 22.39 -11.43 -10.14
N ARG A 390 21.89 -10.42 -10.85
CA ARG A 390 20.85 -9.51 -10.37
C ARG A 390 20.07 -8.88 -11.53
N ILE A 391 18.75 -8.79 -11.36
CA ILE A 391 17.85 -8.08 -12.27
C ILE A 391 16.77 -7.32 -11.49
N GLU A 392 16.13 -6.36 -12.13
CA GLU A 392 14.84 -5.80 -11.69
C GLU A 392 13.76 -6.37 -12.61
N TYR A 393 12.75 -7.05 -12.08
CA TYR A 393 11.60 -7.57 -12.83
C TYR A 393 10.31 -7.03 -12.21
N LYS A 394 9.48 -6.33 -13.00
CA LYS A 394 8.26 -5.62 -12.55
C LYS A 394 8.49 -4.75 -11.31
N GLY A 395 9.60 -4.00 -11.30
CA GLY A 395 9.98 -3.12 -10.19
C GLY A 395 10.52 -3.84 -8.93
N VAL A 396 10.63 -5.17 -8.95
CA VAL A 396 11.16 -5.98 -7.85
C VAL A 396 12.57 -6.46 -8.19
N GLU A 397 13.51 -6.26 -7.26
CA GLU A 397 14.88 -6.71 -7.42
C GLU A 397 15.04 -8.17 -7.03
N TYR A 398 15.57 -8.98 -7.95
CA TYR A 398 15.97 -10.36 -7.72
C TYR A 398 17.49 -10.48 -7.83
N SER A 399 18.10 -11.35 -7.02
CA SER A 399 19.54 -11.51 -6.90
C SER A 399 19.88 -12.96 -6.59
N ASN A 400 21.01 -13.47 -7.04
CA ASN A 400 21.51 -14.79 -6.64
C ASN A 400 22.33 -14.76 -5.34
N LYS A 401 22.46 -13.61 -4.69
CA LYS A 401 23.12 -13.47 -3.39
C LYS A 401 22.13 -13.72 -2.25
N ASN A 402 21.96 -14.98 -1.85
CA ASN A 402 21.13 -15.41 -0.70
C ASN A 402 19.66 -14.96 -0.75
N ASN A 403 19.10 -14.74 -1.94
CA ASN A 403 17.65 -14.57 -2.09
C ASN A 403 17.01 -15.90 -2.46
N TYR A 404 15.83 -16.09 -1.90
CA TYR A 404 14.98 -17.25 -2.14
C TYR A 404 13.69 -16.79 -2.81
N ILE A 405 13.02 -17.70 -3.50
CA ILE A 405 11.68 -17.48 -4.06
C ILE A 405 10.76 -18.57 -3.56
N ALA A 406 9.48 -18.24 -3.40
CA ALA A 406 8.45 -19.22 -3.11
C ALA A 406 7.60 -19.48 -4.36
N VAL A 407 7.13 -20.71 -4.47
CA VAL A 407 6.16 -21.17 -5.48
C VAL A 407 5.10 -22.01 -4.77
N PHE A 408 3.85 -21.93 -5.21
CA PHE A 408 2.77 -22.74 -4.66
C PHE A 408 2.39 -23.87 -5.62
N GLU A 409 2.68 -25.10 -5.23
CA GLU A 409 2.35 -26.33 -5.95
C GLU A 409 1.78 -27.33 -4.94
N ASN A 410 0.47 -27.28 -4.71
CA ASN A 410 -0.27 -27.97 -3.62
C ASN A 410 0.14 -27.55 -2.19
N ASP A 411 1.43 -27.27 -1.96
CA ASP A 411 1.99 -26.66 -0.77
C ASP A 411 3.03 -25.59 -1.17
N ILE A 412 3.48 -24.79 -0.20
CA ILE A 412 4.53 -23.80 -0.39
C ILE A 412 5.88 -24.50 -0.54
N GLN A 413 6.52 -24.28 -1.68
CA GLN A 413 7.88 -24.72 -1.96
C GLN A 413 8.80 -23.50 -2.01
N ILE A 414 10.00 -23.62 -1.44
CA ILE A 414 10.99 -22.54 -1.37
C ILE A 414 12.24 -22.95 -2.16
N TYR A 415 12.77 -22.01 -2.92
CA TYR A 415 13.91 -22.23 -3.81
C TYR A 415 14.98 -21.17 -3.59
N LEU A 416 16.25 -21.57 -3.58
CA LEU A 416 17.39 -20.67 -3.62
C LEU A 416 17.65 -20.24 -5.07
N ILE A 417 17.78 -18.94 -5.33
CA ILE A 417 18.19 -18.45 -6.65
C ILE A 417 19.68 -18.70 -6.83
N LEU A 418 20.06 -19.48 -7.85
CA LEU A 418 21.45 -19.72 -8.22
C LEU A 418 21.89 -18.76 -9.34
N ASP A 419 21.07 -18.64 -10.39
CA ASP A 419 21.32 -17.74 -11.51
C ASP A 419 20.01 -17.20 -12.08
N ILE A 420 20.11 -16.08 -12.77
CA ILE A 420 18.98 -15.46 -13.47
C ILE A 420 19.29 -15.52 -14.97
N ILE A 421 18.37 -16.09 -15.74
CA ILE A 421 18.55 -16.38 -17.16
C ILE A 421 17.76 -15.36 -17.96
N LEU A 422 18.40 -14.73 -18.94
CA LEU A 422 17.77 -13.92 -19.97
C LEU A 422 17.88 -14.65 -21.31
N VAL A 423 16.76 -15.03 -21.88
CA VAL A 423 16.66 -15.72 -23.18
C VAL A 423 16.16 -14.74 -24.24
N GLN A 424 16.86 -14.68 -25.39
CA GLN A 424 16.51 -13.87 -26.56
C GLN A 424 16.23 -12.38 -26.21
N SER A 425 16.95 -11.86 -25.20
CA SER A 425 16.83 -10.50 -24.68
C SER A 425 15.44 -10.06 -24.18
N ASN A 426 14.45 -10.96 -24.08
CA ASN A 426 13.09 -10.59 -23.67
C ASN A 426 12.43 -11.52 -22.64
N LYS A 427 13.00 -12.70 -22.40
CA LYS A 427 12.41 -13.68 -21.48
C LYS A 427 13.30 -13.92 -20.28
N VAL A 428 12.81 -13.54 -19.11
CA VAL A 428 13.49 -13.76 -17.82
C VAL A 428 13.04 -15.08 -17.23
N LEU A 429 13.99 -15.88 -16.75
CA LEU A 429 13.77 -17.13 -16.02
C LEU A 429 14.72 -17.21 -14.82
N PHE A 430 14.36 -17.98 -13.80
CA PHE A 430 15.17 -18.17 -12.60
C PHE A 430 15.68 -19.60 -12.53
N PHE A 431 17.00 -19.78 -12.52
CA PHE A 431 17.61 -21.08 -12.23
C PHE A 431 17.77 -21.22 -10.72
N CYS A 432 17.11 -22.22 -10.15
CA CYS A 432 16.98 -22.31 -8.71
C CYS A 432 17.15 -23.73 -8.20
N GLN A 433 17.51 -23.83 -6.92
CA GLN A 433 17.59 -25.09 -6.20
C GLN A 433 16.49 -25.20 -5.16
N ARG A 434 15.72 -26.28 -5.20
CA ARG A 434 14.61 -26.49 -4.26
C ARG A 434 15.14 -26.82 -2.87
N LEU A 435 14.64 -26.15 -1.84
CA LEU A 435 14.91 -26.52 -0.45
C LEU A 435 14.09 -27.76 -0.05
N GLN A 436 14.69 -28.67 0.71
CA GLN A 436 14.01 -29.85 1.23
C GLN A 436 13.77 -29.77 2.74
N ARG A 437 12.81 -30.57 3.22
CA ARG A 437 12.47 -30.72 4.65
C ARG A 437 12.10 -29.40 5.34
N LEU A 438 11.26 -28.61 4.67
CA LEU A 438 10.71 -27.38 5.23
C LEU A 438 9.81 -27.71 6.42
N GLN A 439 10.06 -27.09 7.57
CA GLN A 439 9.18 -27.21 8.74
C GLN A 439 8.56 -25.86 9.07
N TYR A 440 7.25 -25.73 8.92
CA TYR A 440 6.55 -24.49 9.28
C TYR A 440 6.49 -24.32 10.80
N ARG A 441 6.97 -23.16 11.28
CA ARG A 441 6.93 -22.75 12.68
C ARG A 441 5.93 -21.61 12.83
N GLN A 442 4.72 -21.94 13.25
CA GLN A 442 3.65 -20.96 13.46
C GLN A 442 4.07 -19.82 14.41
N HIS A 443 4.87 -20.13 15.44
CA HIS A 443 5.38 -19.15 16.38
C HIS A 443 6.15 -18.00 15.72
N PHE A 444 6.83 -18.27 14.59
CA PHE A 444 7.62 -17.29 13.84
C PHE A 444 6.99 -16.88 12.50
N LEU A 445 5.85 -17.49 12.14
CA LEU A 445 5.27 -17.41 10.79
C LEU A 445 6.31 -17.67 9.69
N ALA A 446 7.18 -18.65 9.90
CA ALA A 446 8.33 -18.91 9.04
C ALA A 446 8.60 -20.41 8.90
N TYR A 447 9.24 -20.79 7.80
CA TYR A 447 9.76 -22.13 7.58
C TYR A 447 11.18 -22.21 8.13
N GLU A 448 11.41 -23.15 9.04
CA GLU A 448 12.75 -23.56 9.43
C GLU A 448 13.35 -24.38 8.27
N ILE A 449 14.57 -24.03 7.87
CA ILE A 449 15.27 -24.64 6.75
C ILE A 449 16.64 -25.16 7.16
N ASN A 450 17.10 -26.19 6.47
CA ASN A 450 18.47 -26.67 6.58
C ASN A 450 19.22 -26.33 5.28
N GLU A 451 20.13 -25.35 5.34
CA GLU A 451 20.92 -24.89 4.20
C GLU A 451 21.80 -25.98 3.58
N THR A 452 22.08 -27.06 4.32
CA THR A 452 22.88 -28.19 3.81
C THR A 452 22.09 -29.21 3.01
N ILE A 453 20.75 -29.22 3.14
CA ILE A 453 19.88 -30.20 2.49
C ILE A 453 19.20 -29.53 1.31
N LEU A 454 19.94 -29.47 0.21
CA LEU A 454 19.48 -28.90 -1.05
C LEU A 454 18.97 -30.01 -1.98
N GLY A 455 17.84 -29.75 -2.64
CA GLY A 455 17.19 -30.67 -3.55
C GLY A 455 17.58 -30.46 -5.01
N GLU A 456 16.67 -30.90 -5.89
CA GLU A 456 16.80 -30.81 -7.34
C GLU A 456 16.82 -29.36 -7.86
N LEU A 457 17.38 -29.21 -9.06
CA LEU A 457 17.52 -27.94 -9.78
C LEU A 457 16.34 -27.74 -10.74
N PHE A 458 15.78 -26.53 -10.74
CA PHE A 458 14.60 -26.15 -11.51
C PHE A 458 14.81 -24.84 -12.25
N ILE A 459 14.06 -24.68 -13.35
CA ILE A 459 13.89 -23.39 -14.02
C ILE A 459 12.48 -22.91 -13.66
N ILE A 460 12.41 -21.77 -12.99
CA ILE A 460 11.16 -21.18 -12.54
C ILE A 460 10.84 -19.97 -13.39
N PHE A 461 9.60 -19.95 -13.88
CA PHE A 461 9.03 -18.82 -14.59
C PHE A 461 8.63 -17.73 -13.58
N PRO A 462 8.91 -16.43 -13.85
CA PRO A 462 8.57 -15.34 -12.96
C PRO A 462 7.08 -15.30 -12.57
N GLU A 463 6.19 -15.75 -13.47
CA GLU A 463 4.74 -15.78 -13.27
C GLU A 463 4.29 -16.78 -12.20
N ASN A 464 5.13 -17.78 -11.90
CA ASN A 464 4.84 -18.79 -10.86
C ASN A 464 5.32 -18.36 -9.47
N ILE A 465 6.09 -17.27 -9.38
CA ILE A 465 6.66 -16.80 -8.11
C ILE A 465 5.57 -16.12 -7.28
N ILE A 466 5.47 -16.53 -6.02
CA ILE A 466 4.55 -15.90 -5.06
C ILE A 466 5.31 -14.93 -4.15
N GLY A 467 4.78 -13.71 -4.03
CA GLY A 467 5.35 -12.66 -3.19
C GLY A 467 6.71 -12.14 -3.68
N PRO A 468 7.37 -11.28 -2.88
CA PRO A 468 8.70 -10.76 -3.19
C PRO A 468 9.80 -11.81 -2.90
N PRO A 469 11.03 -11.61 -3.41
CA PRO A 469 12.17 -12.41 -2.99
C PRO A 469 12.33 -12.41 -1.47
N LEU A 470 12.66 -13.59 -0.96
CA LEU A 470 12.70 -13.90 0.46
C LEU A 470 14.14 -13.89 0.95
N SER A 471 14.34 -13.39 2.16
CA SER A 471 15.64 -13.35 2.81
C SER A 471 15.74 -14.41 3.90
N LEU A 472 16.94 -14.98 4.04
CA LEU A 472 17.28 -15.84 5.16
C LEU A 472 17.34 -15.04 6.46
N ILE A 473 16.71 -15.56 7.50
CA ILE A 473 16.74 -15.02 8.86
C ILE A 473 17.33 -16.10 9.75
N LYS A 474 18.32 -15.76 10.59
CA LYS A 474 18.82 -16.67 11.62
C LYS A 474 18.07 -16.43 12.92
N SER A 475 17.54 -17.50 13.50
CA SER A 475 16.95 -17.49 14.84
C SER A 475 18.03 -17.37 15.90
N ALA A 476 17.61 -17.10 17.14
CA ALA A 476 18.48 -17.09 18.32
C ALA A 476 19.27 -18.37 18.52
N LYS A 477 18.69 -19.50 18.13
CA LYS A 477 19.30 -20.83 18.28
C LYS A 477 20.19 -21.18 17.08
N GLY A 478 20.53 -20.19 16.24
CA GLY A 478 21.30 -20.37 15.02
C GLY A 478 20.53 -21.11 13.91
N LYS A 479 19.22 -21.29 14.06
CA LYS A 479 18.40 -21.98 13.05
C LYS A 479 18.08 -21.04 11.90
N SER A 480 18.26 -21.50 10.68
CA SER A 480 17.94 -20.74 9.49
C SER A 480 16.45 -20.82 9.19
N MET A 481 15.84 -19.66 8.94
CA MET A 481 14.40 -19.52 8.75
C MET A 481 14.10 -18.62 7.56
N ILE A 482 13.04 -18.94 6.84
CA ILE A 482 12.52 -18.11 5.75
C ILE A 482 11.04 -17.84 6.02
N ARG A 483 10.69 -16.55 6.08
CA ARG A 483 9.30 -16.11 6.21
C ARG A 483 8.76 -15.71 4.85
N VAL A 484 7.77 -16.45 4.36
CA VAL A 484 6.98 -16.04 3.19
C VAL A 484 6.07 -14.89 3.61
N LYS A 485 6.19 -13.74 2.94
CA LYS A 485 5.40 -12.53 3.22
C LYS A 485 4.49 -12.23 2.03
N GLN A 486 3.43 -11.46 2.25
CA GLN A 486 2.58 -10.90 1.18
C GLN A 486 1.96 -11.98 0.27
N TYR A 487 1.75 -13.16 0.84
CA TYR A 487 1.06 -14.28 0.22
C TYR A 487 0.18 -14.93 1.26
N TYR A 488 -1.07 -15.17 0.89
CA TYR A 488 -2.00 -15.96 1.68
C TYR A 488 -2.84 -16.79 0.73
N LYS A 489 -2.83 -18.10 0.89
CA LYS A 489 -3.76 -19.01 0.20
C LYS A 489 -4.20 -20.00 1.26
N CYS A 490 -5.51 -20.13 1.44
CA CYS A 490 -6.06 -21.18 2.28
C CYS A 490 -5.53 -22.51 1.73
N ILE A 491 -4.69 -23.19 2.51
CA ILE A 491 -4.46 -24.62 2.31
C ILE A 491 -5.80 -25.24 2.67
N THR A 492 -6.53 -25.70 1.65
CA THR A 492 -7.83 -26.36 1.79
C THR A 492 -7.70 -27.65 2.56
#